data_AF-F3FVY6-F1
#
_entry.id   AF-F3FVY6-F1
#
_cell.length_a   1.000
_cell.length_b   1.000
_cell.length_c   1.000
_cell.angle_alpha   90.00
_cell.angle_beta   90.00
_cell.angle_gamma   90.00
#
_symmetry.space_group_name_H-M   'P 1'
#
loop_
_entity.id
_entity.type
_entity.pdbx_description
1 polymer ?
#
loop_
_entity_poly.entity_id
_entity_poly.type
_entity_poly.pdbx_seq_one_letter_code
_entity_poly.pdbx_strand_id
1 'polypeptide(L)'
;SVFPRDAGVDLDEPTLAYGLQDLSGEGDAIEEHSVTLDQQLCLRLRAQARTLGISVASLFHLGWARVLAGLAGQSRVVFGTVLMGRLLGAEATERALGIFINTLPLRL
;
A
#
# COMPACT_ATOMS: atom_id res chain seq x y z
N SER A 1 26.63 29.39 -10.33
CA SER A 1 25.20 29.30 -10.04
C SER A 1 24.98 28.00 -9.27
N VAL A 2 24.83 28.09 -7.96
CA VAL A 2 24.54 26.93 -7.09
C VAL A 2 23.03 26.87 -6.99
N PHE A 3 22.43 25.86 -7.62
CA PHE A 3 21.01 25.57 -7.46
C PHE A 3 20.74 25.16 -5.99
N PRO A 4 19.66 25.63 -5.34
CA PRO A 4 19.28 25.12 -4.03
C PRO A 4 18.92 23.64 -4.16
N ARG A 5 19.42 22.81 -3.24
CA ARG A 5 18.86 21.48 -2.99
C ARG A 5 17.47 21.71 -2.39
N ASP A 6 16.45 21.71 -3.24
CA ASP A 6 15.09 21.50 -2.77
C ASP A 6 15.09 20.19 -1.98
N ALA A 7 14.57 20.25 -0.76
CA ALA A 7 14.42 19.14 0.15
C ALA A 7 13.52 18.08 -0.51
N GLY A 8 14.15 17.14 -1.22
CA GLY A 8 13.51 15.91 -1.61
C GLY A 8 13.18 15.16 -0.33
N VAL A 9 11.90 15.18 0.07
CA VAL A 9 11.35 14.11 0.91
C VAL A 9 11.77 12.82 0.23
N ASP A 10 12.59 12.02 0.90
CA ASP A 10 13.03 10.73 0.37
C ASP A 10 11.78 9.94 -0.01
N LEU A 11 11.62 9.65 -1.30
CA LEU A 11 10.32 9.20 -1.83
C LEU A 11 9.95 7.79 -1.33
N ASP A 12 10.90 7.14 -0.65
CA ASP A 12 10.84 5.78 -0.14
C ASP A 12 10.55 5.73 1.38
N GLU A 13 10.56 6.86 2.10
CA GLU A 13 10.36 6.84 3.56
C GLU A 13 8.91 6.51 3.91
N PRO A 14 8.65 5.43 4.70
CA PRO A 14 7.30 5.06 5.10
C PRO A 14 6.63 6.14 5.95
N THR A 15 5.31 6.34 5.74
CA THR A 15 4.52 7.24 6.58
C THR A 15 4.17 6.59 7.91
N LEU A 16 4.60 7.23 9.00
CA LEU A 16 4.28 6.84 10.36
C LEU A 16 2.95 7.45 10.82
N ALA A 17 2.00 6.62 11.24
CA ALA A 17 0.78 7.11 11.87
C ALA A 17 1.14 7.84 13.17
N TYR A 18 0.51 9.00 13.42
CA TYR A 18 0.77 9.85 14.59
C TYR A 18 2.22 10.34 14.73
N GLY A 19 3.08 10.17 13.71
CA GLY A 19 4.50 10.56 13.78
C GLY A 19 5.34 9.74 14.76
N LEU A 20 4.87 8.55 15.18
CA LEU A 20 5.58 7.70 16.14
C LEU A 20 6.79 7.04 15.48
N GLN A 21 7.99 7.47 15.86
CA GLN A 21 9.27 6.94 15.36
C GLN A 21 9.75 5.69 16.09
N ASP A 22 9.16 5.39 17.24
CA ASP A 22 9.63 4.29 18.09
C ASP A 22 8.88 2.99 17.80
N LEU A 23 9.38 2.22 16.83
CA LEU A 23 8.98 0.83 16.58
C LEU A 23 9.91 -0.16 17.33
N SER A 24 10.75 0.32 18.25
CA SER A 24 11.79 -0.49 18.92
C SER A 24 11.31 -1.27 20.14
N GLY A 25 9.99 -1.29 20.40
CA GLY A 25 9.41 -2.19 21.39
C GLY A 25 9.70 -3.65 21.02
N GLU A 26 10.12 -4.45 22.00
CA GLU A 26 10.51 -5.86 21.88
C GLU A 26 9.40 -6.76 21.29
N GLY A 27 9.12 -6.67 19.99
CA GLY A 27 8.20 -7.56 19.26
C GLY A 27 6.84 -7.81 19.94
N ASP A 28 6.42 -6.91 20.83
CA ASP A 28 5.43 -7.21 21.84
C ASP A 28 4.04 -7.09 21.20
N ALA A 29 3.35 -8.23 21.18
CA ALA A 29 2.00 -8.50 20.66
C ALA A 29 1.61 -7.82 19.32
N ILE A 30 1.81 -8.53 18.20
CA ILE A 30 1.03 -8.24 16.99
C ILE A 30 -0.44 -8.55 17.27
N GLU A 31 -1.29 -7.53 17.34
CA GLU A 31 -2.74 -7.69 17.45
C GLU A 31 -3.39 -7.69 16.05
N GLU A 32 -4.17 -8.73 15.75
CA GLU A 32 -4.93 -8.82 14.51
C GLU A 32 -6.35 -8.27 14.71
N HIS A 33 -6.72 -7.32 13.86
CA HIS A 33 -8.09 -6.83 13.75
C HIS A 33 -8.66 -7.10 12.37
N SER A 34 -9.79 -7.80 12.34
CA SER A 34 -10.53 -8.10 11.11
C SER A 34 -11.93 -7.52 11.18
N VAL A 35 -12.32 -6.81 10.12
CA VAL A 35 -13.67 -6.26 9.97
C VAL A 35 -14.25 -6.77 8.66
N THR A 36 -15.40 -7.43 8.75
CA THR A 36 -16.15 -7.87 7.56
C THR A 36 -16.94 -6.69 7.00
N LEU A 37 -16.72 -6.37 5.73
CA LEU A 37 -17.51 -5.36 5.03
C LEU A 37 -18.88 -5.93 4.64
N ASP A 38 -19.91 -5.10 4.78
CA ASP A 38 -21.25 -5.41 4.31
C ASP A 38 -21.26 -5.84 2.83
N GLN A 39 -22.11 -6.80 2.49
CA GLN A 39 -22.18 -7.38 1.15
C GLN A 39 -22.59 -6.34 0.10
N GLN A 40 -23.51 -5.44 0.43
CA GLN A 40 -23.95 -4.40 -0.51
C GLN A 40 -22.83 -3.39 -0.76
N LEU A 41 -22.06 -3.05 0.27
CA LEU A 41 -20.86 -2.23 0.10
C LEU A 41 -19.84 -2.91 -0.82
N CYS A 42 -19.58 -4.20 -0.63
CA CYS A 42 -18.68 -4.97 -1.49
C CYS A 42 -19.12 -4.94 -2.96
N LEU A 43 -20.42 -5.09 -3.23
CA LEU A 43 -20.98 -5.02 -4.58
C LEU A 43 -20.79 -3.62 -5.20
N ARG A 44 -21.06 -2.55 -4.44
CA ARG A 44 -20.86 -1.18 -4.92
C ARG A 44 -19.40 -0.88 -5.24
N LEU A 45 -18.46 -1.32 -4.40
CA LEU A 45 -17.03 -1.15 -4.65
C LEU A 45 -16.59 -1.84 -5.95
N ARG A 46 -17.06 -3.07 -6.20
CA ARG A 46 -16.78 -3.80 -7.45
C ARG A 46 -17.39 -3.13 -8.67
N ALA A 47 -18.62 -2.66 -8.57
CA ALA A 47 -19.28 -1.93 -9.64
C ALA A 47 -18.53 -0.64 -9.99
N GLN A 48 -18.14 0.14 -8.98
CA GLN A 48 -17.38 1.38 -9.17
C GLN A 48 -16.01 1.13 -9.80
N ALA A 49 -15.28 0.13 -9.30
CA ALA A 49 -13.98 -0.25 -9.86
C ALA A 49 -14.10 -0.63 -11.35
N ARG A 50 -15.15 -1.39 -11.71
CA ARG A 50 -15.44 -1.75 -13.11
C ARG A 50 -15.77 -0.53 -13.96
N THR A 51 -16.62 0.38 -13.47
CA THR A 51 -16.97 1.62 -14.18
C THR A 51 -15.74 2.50 -14.45
N LEU A 52 -14.80 2.53 -13.49
CA LEU A 52 -13.56 3.31 -13.59
C LEU A 52 -12.42 2.57 -14.31
N GLY A 53 -12.58 1.28 -14.65
CA GLY A 53 -11.53 0.48 -15.28
C GLY A 53 -10.33 0.17 -14.38
N ILE A 54 -10.50 0.21 -13.06
CA ILE A 54 -9.44 -0.02 -12.08
C ILE A 54 -9.70 -1.27 -11.24
N SER A 55 -8.70 -1.69 -10.47
CA SER A 55 -8.86 -2.78 -9.50
C SER A 55 -9.60 -2.29 -8.23
N VAL A 56 -10.27 -3.21 -7.54
CA VAL A 56 -10.81 -2.93 -6.20
C VAL A 56 -9.69 -2.60 -5.21
N ALA A 57 -8.51 -3.21 -5.34
CA ALA A 57 -7.34 -2.90 -4.52
C ALA A 57 -6.95 -1.41 -4.64
N SER A 58 -7.04 -0.81 -5.82
CA SER A 58 -6.78 0.63 -6.02
C SER A 58 -7.73 1.52 -5.19
N LEU A 59 -8.99 1.13 -5.03
CA LEU A 59 -9.94 1.84 -4.17
C LEU A 59 -9.57 1.71 -2.69
N PHE A 60 -9.13 0.51 -2.26
CA PHE A 60 -8.64 0.30 -0.89
C PHE A 60 -7.37 1.07 -0.60
N HIS A 61 -6.42 1.11 -1.55
CA HIS A 61 -5.20 1.91 -1.41
C HIS A 61 -5.52 3.40 -1.23
N LEU A 62 -6.47 3.92 -2.00
CA LEU A 62 -6.93 5.30 -1.84
C LEU A 62 -7.59 5.54 -0.46
N GLY A 63 -8.44 4.61 -0.03
CA GLY A 63 -9.06 4.69 1.30
C GLY A 63 -8.03 4.68 2.43
N TRP A 64 -7.04 3.78 2.35
CA TRP A 64 -5.96 3.68 3.31
C TRP A 64 -5.06 4.92 3.31
N ALA A 65 -4.71 5.44 2.13
CA ALA A 65 -3.96 6.69 2.01
C ALA A 65 -4.66 7.85 2.72
N ARG A 66 -5.99 7.95 2.58
CA ARG A 66 -6.78 9.01 3.25
C ARG A 66 -6.77 8.86 4.77
N VAL A 67 -6.83 7.62 5.28
CA VAL A 67 -6.70 7.35 6.72
C VAL A 67 -5.32 7.77 7.22
N LEU A 68 -4.26 7.28 6.58
CA LEU A 68 -2.88 7.62 6.96
C LEU A 68 -2.61 9.13 6.89
N ALA A 69 -3.10 9.81 5.84
CA ALA A 69 -2.95 11.26 5.71
C ALA A 69 -3.59 12.01 6.89
N GLY A 70 -4.78 11.57 7.33
CA GLY A 70 -5.45 12.12 8.50
C GLY A 70 -4.68 11.85 9.81
N LEU A 71 -4.13 10.65 9.98
CA LEU A 71 -3.38 10.26 11.18
C LEU A 71 -1.99 10.90 11.25
N ALA A 72 -1.34 11.13 10.12
CA ALA A 72 0.00 11.70 10.03
C ALA A 72 -0.01 13.24 9.88
N GLY A 73 -1.19 13.85 9.67
CA GLY A 73 -1.31 15.30 9.46
C GLY A 73 -0.67 15.80 8.15
N GLN A 74 -0.44 14.92 7.17
CA GLN A 74 0.20 15.25 5.90
C GLN A 74 -0.63 14.76 4.71
N SER A 75 -0.63 15.52 3.61
CA SER A 75 -1.43 15.20 2.42
C SER A 75 -0.82 14.12 1.53
N ARG A 76 0.47 13.82 1.72
CA ARG A 76 1.21 12.84 0.93
C ARG A 76 1.67 11.71 1.83
N VAL A 77 1.38 10.48 1.46
CA VAL A 77 1.75 9.31 2.27
C VAL A 77 2.38 8.20 1.43
N VAL A 78 3.27 7.44 2.06
CA VAL A 78 3.96 6.26 1.50
C VAL A 78 3.67 5.07 2.39
N PHE A 79 3.17 3.98 1.82
CA PHE A 79 2.95 2.72 2.55
C PHE A 79 3.22 1.51 1.65
N GLY A 80 3.58 0.39 2.26
CA GLY A 80 3.79 -0.86 1.54
C GLY A 80 2.46 -1.45 1.07
N THR A 81 2.40 -1.85 -0.20
CA THR A 81 1.32 -2.69 -0.71
C THR A 81 1.88 -4.01 -1.20
N VAL A 82 1.16 -5.09 -0.92
CA VAL A 82 1.47 -6.41 -1.44
C VAL A 82 0.84 -6.57 -2.82
N LEU A 83 1.66 -6.85 -3.83
CA LEU A 83 1.20 -7.18 -5.17
C LEU A 83 1.45 -8.66 -5.44
N MET A 84 0.41 -9.37 -5.86
CA MET A 84 0.53 -10.74 -6.38
C MET A 84 0.72 -10.71 -7.88
N GLY A 85 1.88 -11.16 -8.35
CA GLY A 85 2.16 -11.39 -9.77
C GLY A 85 2.22 -12.88 -10.11
N ARG A 86 1.81 -13.24 -11.33
CA ARG A 86 2.21 -14.52 -11.94
C ARG A 86 3.46 -14.28 -12.78
N LEU A 87 4.53 -15.02 -12.55
CA LEU A 87 5.66 -15.04 -13.48
C LEU A 87 5.28 -15.93 -14.67
N LEU A 88 4.99 -15.34 -15.83
CA LEU A 88 5.01 -16.09 -17.09
C LEU A 88 6.46 -16.06 -17.55
N GLY A 89 7.23 -17.09 -17.20
CA GLY A 89 8.63 -17.19 -17.57
C GLY A 89 8.77 -17.15 -19.10
N ALA A 90 9.36 -16.06 -19.60
CA ALA A 90 10.02 -16.07 -20.89
C ALA A 90 11.22 -17.03 -20.77
N GLU A 91 11.22 -18.08 -21.57
CA GLU A 91 12.38 -18.91 -21.92
C GLU A 91 13.37 -19.25 -20.79
N ALA A 92 12.97 -20.07 -19.83
CA ALA A 92 13.91 -20.94 -19.11
C ALA A 92 13.17 -22.07 -18.39
N THR A 93 13.42 -23.28 -18.88
CA THR A 93 13.56 -24.54 -18.14
C THR A 93 13.10 -24.58 -16.68
N GLU A 94 12.14 -25.48 -16.43
CA GLU A 94 11.82 -26.12 -15.16
C GLU A 94 11.34 -25.24 -13.97
N ARG A 95 10.01 -25.27 -13.79
CA ARG A 95 9.29 -25.26 -12.50
C ARG A 95 9.83 -24.30 -11.43
N ALA A 96 9.44 -23.03 -11.56
CA ALA A 96 9.10 -22.20 -10.41
C ALA A 96 7.69 -21.61 -10.61
N LEU A 97 6.67 -22.47 -10.64
CA LEU A 97 5.28 -22.04 -10.48
C LEU A 97 5.04 -21.69 -9.00
N GLY A 98 5.62 -20.57 -8.55
CA GLY A 98 5.45 -20.03 -7.20
C GLY A 98 4.72 -18.69 -7.24
N ILE A 99 3.86 -18.45 -6.25
CA ILE A 99 3.29 -17.12 -6.00
C ILE A 99 4.41 -16.26 -5.41
N PHE A 100 4.79 -15.17 -6.08
CA PHE A 100 5.72 -14.20 -5.52
C PHE A 100 4.94 -13.07 -4.85
N ILE A 101 5.27 -12.85 -3.57
CA ILE A 101 4.79 -11.72 -2.77
C ILE A 101 5.84 -10.61 -2.89
N ASN A 102 5.51 -9.53 -3.57
CA ASN A 102 6.34 -8.32 -3.58
C ASN A 102 5.63 -7.22 -2.81
N THR A 103 6.32 -6.63 -1.82
CA THR A 103 5.88 -5.39 -1.18
C THR A 103 6.55 -4.24 -1.90
N LEU A 104 5.76 -3.38 -2.53
CA LEU A 104 6.26 -2.16 -3.17
C LEU A 104 5.79 -0.94 -2.40
N PRO A 105 6.61 0.13 -2.30
CA PRO A 105 6.14 1.41 -1.78
C PRO A 105 5.08 1.98 -2.73
N LEU A 106 3.90 2.29 -2.19
CA LEU A 106 2.87 3.05 -2.88
C LEU A 106 2.79 4.43 -2.27
N ARG A 107 2.86 5.45 -3.13
CA ARG A 107 2.76 6.85 -2.75
C ARG A 107 1.51 7.49 -3.34
N LEU A 108 0.72 8.12 -2.50
CA LEU A 108 -0.50 8.86 -2.86
C LEU A 108 -0.51 10.26 -2.25
#